data_AF-A0A160TMW4-F1
#
_entry.id   AF-A0A160TMW4-F1
#
_cell.length_a   1.000
_cell.length_b   1.000
_cell.length_c   1.000
_cell.angle_alpha   90.00
_cell.angle_beta   90.00
_cell.angle_gamma   90.00
#
_symmetry.space_group_name_H-M   'P 1'
#
loop_
_entity.id
_entity.type
_entity.pdbx_description
1 polymer ?
#
loop_
_entity_poly.entity_id
_entity_poly.type
_entity_poly.pdbx_seq_one_letter_code
_entity_poly.pdbx_strand_id
1 'polypeptide(L)'
;MVGPLYLGLVLFVFYLGWTMIEIPFSAWAGEIDRDYHGRTRVVTYQLTLRSIGLLLVLVLPTLLDQVRPGDGGLKLQVVGGFIIVTLIPALFASLLAFREPPLPDTPPARAGFRTTAKVILSDGLLLRVLASDVAVTAGQSIRAGLIVFFAVNYMGLPAWASGLYLLQFIFGVLAGPIWLRIGYRLGKRQTAIVGELAQAAINIGLVFVFPGMLGLMIALTVAQGLTQGSGNLMLRAMVGDVADAHRLKTGHERTGLFYSVFSLSAKLGPALGIGLALPLVAWFGFDPKAASAPGSLEALKYTFALGPALAHVIAAALIWHFPLDEAAYREVRRALDAEHSSPTATTA
;
A
#
# COMPACT_ATOMS: atom_id res chain seq x y z
N MET A 1 -11.86 24.40 -20.79
CA MET A 1 -12.07 22.97 -20.46
C MET A 1 -10.71 22.30 -20.38
N VAL A 2 -10.43 21.54 -19.33
CA VAL A 2 -9.15 20.84 -19.17
C VAL A 2 -9.18 19.61 -20.09
N GLY A 3 -8.32 19.58 -21.11
CA GLY A 3 -8.26 18.46 -22.04
C GLY A 3 -7.69 17.19 -21.38
N PRO A 4 -8.06 15.98 -21.85
CA PRO A 4 -7.52 14.72 -21.32
C PRO A 4 -5.99 14.67 -21.31
N LEU A 5 -5.35 15.29 -22.31
CA LEU A 5 -3.90 15.35 -22.43
C LEU A 5 -3.23 16.21 -21.34
N TYR A 6 -3.86 17.34 -21.00
CA TYR A 6 -3.40 18.18 -19.89
C TYR A 6 -3.55 17.44 -18.55
N LEU A 7 -4.71 16.80 -18.33
CA LEU A 7 -4.95 16.01 -17.11
C LEU A 7 -3.92 14.88 -16.99
N GLY A 8 -3.66 14.16 -18.08
CA GLY A 8 -2.65 13.10 -18.12
C GLY A 8 -1.24 13.61 -17.80
N LEU A 9 -0.83 14.74 -18.37
CA LEU A 9 0.49 15.33 -18.12
C LEU A 9 0.63 15.81 -16.68
N VAL A 10 -0.38 16.48 -16.12
CA VAL A 10 -0.37 16.93 -14.72
C VAL A 10 -0.32 15.75 -13.76
N LEU A 11 -1.13 14.71 -13.99
CA LEU A 11 -1.09 13.49 -13.18
C LEU A 11 0.27 12.79 -13.28
N PHE A 12 0.87 12.74 -14.47
CA PHE A 12 2.20 12.16 -14.65
C PHE A 12 3.26 12.90 -13.83
N VAL A 13 3.32 14.23 -13.93
CA VAL A 13 4.26 15.06 -13.16
C VAL A 13 4.01 14.90 -11.65
N PHE A 14 2.75 14.84 -11.22
CA PHE A 14 2.38 14.63 -9.83
C PHE A 14 2.88 13.28 -9.30
N TYR A 15 2.60 12.18 -10.01
CA TYR A 15 3.04 10.84 -9.60
C TYR A 15 4.56 10.66 -9.69
N LEU A 16 5.22 11.34 -10.63
CA LEU A 16 6.67 11.38 -10.73
C LEU A 16 7.27 12.08 -9.50
N GLY A 17 6.79 13.28 -9.18
CA GLY A 17 7.22 14.03 -7.99
C GLY A 17 6.95 13.26 -6.69
N TRP A 18 5.78 12.64 -6.57
CA TRP A 18 5.44 11.75 -5.46
C TRP A 18 6.47 10.63 -5.31
N THR A 19 6.84 9.98 -6.41
CA THR A 19 7.83 8.90 -6.42
C THR A 19 9.23 9.38 -6.04
N MET A 20 9.64 10.54 -6.54
CA MET A 20 10.94 11.15 -6.24
C MET A 20 11.10 11.51 -4.75
N ILE A 21 9.99 11.73 -4.04
CA ILE A 21 10.00 12.02 -2.60
C ILE A 21 9.84 10.73 -1.79
N GLU A 22 8.85 9.88 -2.12
CA GLU A 22 8.49 8.73 -1.31
C GLU A 22 9.61 7.68 -1.23
N ILE A 23 10.33 7.43 -2.33
CA ILE A 23 11.39 6.41 -2.37
C ILE A 23 12.57 6.82 -1.46
N PRO A 24 13.22 7.99 -1.64
CA PRO A 24 14.32 8.39 -0.76
C PRO A 24 13.88 8.56 0.70
N PHE A 25 12.68 9.12 0.93
CA PHE A 25 12.16 9.28 2.28
C PHE A 25 11.97 7.95 3.02
N SER A 26 11.52 6.92 2.29
CA SER A 26 11.39 5.56 2.83
C SER A 26 12.76 4.88 3.05
N ALA A 27 13.75 5.19 2.22
CA ALA A 27 15.11 4.66 2.34
C ALA A 27 15.85 5.26 3.54
N TRP A 28 15.74 6.59 3.74
CA TRP A 28 16.33 7.30 4.88
C TRP A 28 15.87 6.75 6.24
N ALA A 29 14.65 6.21 6.32
CA ALA A 29 14.17 5.57 7.55
C ALA A 29 15.08 4.41 8.03
N GLY A 30 15.75 3.72 7.09
CA GLY A 30 16.69 2.64 7.39
C GLY A 30 18.13 3.09 7.63
N GLU A 31 18.49 4.30 7.23
CA GLU A 31 19.85 4.85 7.33
C GLU A 31 20.06 5.72 8.57
N ILE A 32 19.01 6.43 9.02
CA ILE A 32 19.06 7.35 10.16
C ILE A 32 19.45 6.65 11.47
N ASP A 33 19.00 5.40 11.65
CA ASP A 33 19.34 4.62 12.83
C ASP A 33 19.85 3.24 12.42
N ARG A 34 21.00 2.85 12.98
CA ARG A 34 21.62 1.55 12.72
C ARG A 34 21.07 0.46 13.66
N ASP A 35 20.43 0.86 14.77
CA ASP A 35 19.79 -0.07 15.68
C ASP A 35 18.43 -0.53 15.15
N TYR A 36 18.15 -1.83 15.29
CA TYR A 36 16.93 -2.47 14.78
C TYR A 36 15.66 -1.85 15.39
N HIS A 37 15.71 -1.51 16.67
CA HIS A 37 14.60 -0.85 17.37
C HIS A 37 14.46 0.62 16.96
N GLY A 38 15.57 1.31 16.71
CA GLY A 38 15.61 2.67 16.18
C GLY A 38 14.93 2.82 14.82
N ARG A 39 15.25 1.92 13.88
CA ARG A 39 14.64 1.86 12.53
C ARG A 39 13.13 1.71 12.59
N THR A 40 12.66 0.78 13.43
CA THR A 40 11.24 0.53 13.64
C THR A 40 10.54 1.78 14.19
N ARG A 41 11.20 2.51 15.11
CA ARG A 41 10.67 3.75 15.68
C ARG A 41 10.53 4.85 14.62
N VAL A 42 11.53 5.05 13.77
CA VAL A 42 11.48 6.05 12.68
C VAL A 42 10.36 5.73 11.69
N VAL A 43 10.24 4.48 11.24
CA VAL A 43 9.16 4.05 10.33
C VAL A 43 7.78 4.26 10.98
N THR A 44 7.66 3.99 12.29
CA THR A 44 6.40 4.20 13.02
C THR A 44 6.03 5.68 13.10
N TYR A 45 7.00 6.57 13.34
CA TYR A 45 6.78 8.01 13.30
C TYR A 45 6.35 8.48 11.90
N GLN A 46 7.00 7.99 10.85
CA GLN A 46 6.62 8.30 9.47
C GLN A 46 5.17 7.87 9.16
N LEU A 47 4.78 6.65 9.54
CA LEU A 47 3.43 6.14 9.33
C LEU A 47 2.39 6.94 10.11
N THR A 48 2.69 7.29 11.35
CA THR A 48 1.80 8.07 12.23
C THR A 48 1.62 9.49 11.69
N LEU A 49 2.70 10.18 11.35
CA LEU A 49 2.66 11.53 10.79
C LEU A 49 1.97 11.55 9.42
N ARG A 50 2.23 10.56 8.56
CA ARG A 50 1.53 10.39 7.27
C ARG A 50 0.02 10.21 7.48
N SER A 51 -0.37 9.41 8.47
CA SER A 51 -1.78 9.18 8.80
C SER A 51 -2.45 10.44 9.35
N ILE A 52 -1.77 11.17 10.24
CA ILE A 52 -2.25 12.47 10.75
C ILE A 52 -2.41 13.48 9.61
N GLY A 53 -1.41 13.58 8.73
CA GLY A 53 -1.47 14.48 7.55
C GLY A 53 -2.65 14.15 6.63
N LEU A 54 -2.88 12.86 6.37
CA LEU A 54 -4.04 12.40 5.58
C LEU A 54 -5.37 12.76 6.27
N LEU A 55 -5.47 12.54 7.58
CA LEU A 55 -6.67 12.90 8.35
C LEU A 55 -6.93 14.41 8.30
N LEU A 56 -5.90 15.24 8.49
CA LEU A 56 -6.03 16.70 8.42
C LEU A 56 -6.53 17.15 7.04
N VAL A 57 -5.96 16.61 5.96
CA VAL A 57 -6.36 16.93 4.58
C VAL A 57 -7.80 16.48 4.27
N LEU A 58 -8.27 15.37 4.84
CA LEU A 58 -9.65 14.89 4.67
C LEU A 58 -10.68 15.67 5.51
N VAL A 59 -10.30 16.09 6.71
CA VAL A 59 -11.18 16.82 7.63
C VAL A 59 -11.36 18.27 7.19
N LEU A 60 -10.32 18.90 6.64
CA LEU A 60 -10.35 20.31 6.22
C LEU A 60 -11.53 20.64 5.27
N PRO A 61 -11.75 19.95 4.13
CA PRO A 61 -12.91 20.19 3.28
C PRO A 61 -14.25 20.00 3.97
N THR A 62 -14.34 19.02 4.88
CA THR A 62 -15.57 18.70 5.63
C THR A 62 -15.93 19.80 6.62
N LEU A 63 -14.93 20.39 7.29
CA LEU A 63 -15.13 21.54 8.16
C LEU A 63 -15.51 22.80 7.36
N LEU A 64 -14.88 23.01 6.20
CA LEU A 64 -15.22 24.12 5.31
C LEU A 64 -16.66 24.02 4.79
N ASP A 65 -17.13 22.81 4.51
CA ASP A 65 -18.53 22.58 4.11
C ASP A 65 -19.54 22.97 5.18
N GLN A 66 -19.18 22.92 6.48
CA GLN A 66 -20.07 23.37 7.55
C GLN A 66 -20.19 24.90 7.62
N VAL A 67 -19.17 25.62 7.15
CA VAL A 67 -19.13 27.11 7.20
C VAL A 67 -19.61 27.73 5.89
N ARG A 68 -19.21 27.16 4.74
CA ARG A 68 -19.59 27.60 3.40
C ARG A 68 -19.87 26.40 2.49
N PRO A 69 -21.11 25.89 2.53
CA PRO A 69 -21.51 24.74 1.70
C PRO A 69 -21.32 25.04 0.21
N GLY A 70 -20.69 24.11 -0.52
CA GLY A 70 -20.64 24.15 -1.99
C GLY A 70 -19.55 25.04 -2.62
N ASP A 71 -18.74 25.76 -1.83
CA ASP A 71 -17.64 26.58 -2.35
C ASP A 71 -16.40 25.72 -2.67
N GLY A 72 -16.42 25.07 -3.84
CA GLY A 72 -15.32 24.23 -4.32
C GLY A 72 -14.00 25.01 -4.52
N GLY A 73 -14.09 26.31 -4.82
CA GLY A 73 -12.92 27.18 -5.00
C GLY A 73 -12.20 27.41 -3.69
N LEU A 74 -12.93 27.74 -2.63
CA LEU A 74 -12.38 27.91 -1.29
C LEU A 74 -11.74 26.62 -0.76
N LYS A 75 -12.38 25.47 -0.97
CA LYS A 75 -11.81 24.16 -0.59
C LYS A 75 -10.47 23.91 -1.25
N LEU A 76 -10.37 24.18 -2.55
CA LEU A 76 -9.13 24.01 -3.29
C LEU A 76 -8.04 24.96 -2.79
N GLN A 77 -8.38 26.22 -2.51
CA GLN A 77 -7.43 27.21 -1.98
C GLN A 77 -6.93 26.84 -0.59
N VAL A 78 -7.81 26.41 0.32
CA VAL A 78 -7.42 26.05 1.70
C VAL A 78 -6.58 24.78 1.71
N VAL A 79 -6.98 23.73 0.97
CA VAL A 79 -6.19 22.50 0.87
C VAL A 79 -4.86 22.76 0.19
N GLY A 80 -4.85 23.50 -0.92
CA GLY A 80 -3.62 23.87 -1.63
C GLY A 80 -2.69 24.74 -0.78
N GLY A 81 -3.24 25.71 -0.06
CA GLY A 81 -2.51 26.57 0.87
C GLY A 81 -1.90 25.78 2.03
N PHE A 82 -2.66 24.87 2.63
CA PHE A 82 -2.17 23.97 3.67
C PHE A 82 -1.00 23.11 3.17
N ILE A 83 -1.08 22.56 1.96
CA ILE A 83 0.02 21.80 1.35
C ILE A 83 1.26 22.68 1.18
N ILE A 84 1.13 23.89 0.63
CA ILE A 84 2.28 24.78 0.41
C ILE A 84 2.93 25.19 1.74
N VAL A 85 2.11 25.60 2.72
CA VAL A 85 2.55 26.05 4.04
C VAL A 85 3.24 24.94 4.82
N THR A 86 2.87 23.68 4.62
CA THR A 86 3.53 22.54 5.29
C THR A 86 4.73 22.00 4.51
N LEU A 87 4.66 21.97 3.17
CA LEU A 87 5.70 21.39 2.33
C LEU A 87 6.99 22.24 2.31
N ILE A 88 6.86 23.57 2.25
CA ILE A 88 8.04 24.46 2.17
C ILE A 88 8.91 24.34 3.44
N PRO A 89 8.37 24.50 4.67
CA PRO A 89 9.16 24.34 5.88
C PRO A 89 9.71 22.91 6.03
N ALA A 90 8.93 21.89 5.65
CA ALA A 90 9.39 20.50 5.70
C ALA A 90 10.59 20.26 4.77
N LEU A 91 10.60 20.85 3.58
CA LEU A 91 11.73 20.77 2.66
C LEU A 91 12.98 21.41 3.28
N PHE A 92 12.88 22.64 3.79
CA PHE A 92 14.02 23.31 4.43
C PHE A 92 14.51 22.55 5.66
N ALA A 93 13.60 22.07 6.51
CA ALA A 93 13.95 21.25 7.67
C ALA A 93 14.69 19.97 7.24
N SER A 94 14.23 19.29 6.18
CA SER A 94 14.88 18.07 5.69
C SER A 94 16.29 18.30 5.15
N LEU A 95 16.50 19.42 4.44
CA LEU A 95 17.81 19.78 3.87
C LEU A 95 18.81 20.25 4.94
N LEU A 96 18.33 20.84 6.03
CA LEU A 96 19.18 21.39 7.09
C LEU A 96 19.45 20.41 8.23
N ALA A 97 18.57 19.41 8.44
CA ALA A 97 18.64 18.50 9.58
C ALA A 97 19.69 17.39 9.43
N PHE A 98 20.02 16.98 8.20
CA PHE A 98 20.89 15.83 7.96
C PHE A 98 22.13 16.24 7.16
N ARG A 99 23.32 15.95 7.69
CA ARG A 99 24.56 16.01 6.92
C ARG A 99 24.67 14.76 6.06
N GLU A 100 24.92 14.93 4.77
CA GLU A 100 25.16 13.81 3.85
C GLU A 100 26.37 12.99 4.32
N PRO A 101 26.24 11.66 4.45
CA PRO A 101 27.37 10.79 4.67
C PRO A 101 28.36 10.91 3.51
N PRO A 102 29.68 10.81 3.76
CA PRO A 102 30.65 10.76 2.69
C PRO A 102 30.35 9.59 1.75
N LEU A 103 30.45 9.84 0.43
CA LEU A 103 30.26 8.83 -0.60
C LEU A 103 31.26 7.68 -0.39
N PRO A 104 30.86 6.42 -0.61
CA PRO A 104 31.80 5.29 -0.58
C PRO A 104 32.92 5.48 -1.61
N ASP A 105 34.16 5.16 -1.24
CA ASP A 105 35.34 5.33 -2.10
C ASP A 105 35.26 4.57 -3.44
N THR A 106 34.46 3.50 -3.47
CA THR A 106 34.16 2.74 -4.69
C THR A 106 32.66 2.74 -4.97
N PRO A 107 32.21 3.31 -6.11
CA PRO A 107 30.81 3.21 -6.49
C PRO A 107 30.46 1.74 -6.77
N PRO A 108 29.32 1.24 -6.27
CA PRO A 108 28.90 -0.13 -6.53
C PRO A 108 28.76 -0.36 -8.03
N ALA A 109 29.22 -1.52 -8.50
CA ALA A 109 29.14 -1.89 -9.91
C ALA A 109 27.69 -1.79 -10.40
N ARG A 110 27.43 -0.92 -11.38
CA ARG A 110 26.11 -0.74 -11.98
C ARG A 110 25.79 -1.98 -12.81
N ALA A 111 24.95 -2.87 -12.29
CA ALA A 111 24.41 -3.96 -13.08
C ALA A 111 23.53 -3.39 -14.21
N GLY A 112 23.74 -3.86 -15.44
CA GLY A 112 22.91 -3.47 -16.58
C GLY A 112 21.46 -3.91 -16.39
N PHE A 113 20.51 -3.13 -16.91
CA PHE A 113 19.05 -3.37 -16.77
C PHE A 113 18.62 -4.81 -17.07
N ARG A 114 19.19 -5.42 -18.12
CA ARG A 114 18.90 -6.81 -18.51
C ARG A 114 19.32 -7.83 -17.44
N THR A 115 20.48 -7.63 -16.83
CA THR A 115 21.00 -8.50 -15.77
C THR A 115 20.13 -8.38 -14.52
N THR A 116 19.76 -7.15 -14.16
CA THR A 116 18.84 -6.85 -13.06
C THR A 116 17.48 -7.49 -13.27
N ALA A 117 16.88 -7.34 -14.45
CA ALA A 117 15.61 -7.96 -14.82
C ALA A 117 15.69 -9.49 -14.76
N LYS A 118 16.78 -10.09 -15.28
CA LYS A 118 16.98 -11.54 -15.23
C LYS A 118 17.07 -12.05 -13.79
N VAL A 119 17.78 -11.35 -12.90
CA VAL A 119 17.88 -11.71 -11.48
C VAL A 119 16.50 -11.73 -10.83
N ILE A 120 15.71 -10.67 -11.05
CA ILE A 120 14.35 -10.55 -10.49
C ILE A 120 13.45 -11.69 -11.01
N LEU A 121 13.42 -11.89 -12.32
CA LEU A 121 12.56 -12.88 -12.97
C LEU A 121 12.99 -14.32 -12.68
N SER A 122 14.24 -14.55 -12.27
CA SER A 122 14.74 -15.86 -11.87
C SER A 122 14.44 -16.21 -10.41
N ASP A 123 14.11 -15.22 -9.56
CA ASP A 123 13.85 -15.45 -8.15
C ASP A 123 12.35 -15.75 -7.92
N GLY A 124 12.01 -17.03 -7.93
CA GLY A 124 10.63 -17.48 -7.75
C GLY A 124 10.00 -17.09 -6.41
N LEU A 125 10.79 -16.87 -5.35
CA LEU A 125 10.26 -16.42 -4.07
C LEU A 125 9.88 -14.94 -4.14
N LEU A 126 10.75 -14.13 -4.74
CA LEU A 126 10.47 -12.73 -4.97
C LEU A 126 9.22 -12.55 -5.84
N LEU A 127 9.12 -13.28 -6.96
CA LEU A 127 7.97 -13.19 -7.86
C LEU A 127 6.64 -13.55 -7.18
N ARG A 128 6.62 -14.54 -6.28
CA ARG A 128 5.41 -14.88 -5.50
C ARG A 128 5.00 -13.74 -4.57
N VAL A 129 5.96 -13.11 -3.89
CA VAL A 129 5.68 -11.96 -2.99
C VAL A 129 5.21 -10.75 -3.81
N LEU A 130 5.85 -10.45 -4.93
CA LEU A 130 5.46 -9.34 -5.82
C LEU A 130 4.06 -9.54 -6.41
N ALA A 131 3.77 -10.75 -6.91
CA ALA A 131 2.45 -11.07 -7.46
C ALA A 131 1.35 -11.01 -6.40
N SER A 132 1.65 -11.46 -5.17
CA SER A 132 0.75 -11.32 -4.04
C SER A 132 0.50 -9.85 -3.71
N ASP A 133 1.54 -9.03 -3.65
CA ASP A 133 1.43 -7.58 -3.38
C ASP A 133 0.60 -6.85 -4.44
N VAL A 134 0.80 -7.18 -5.73
CA VAL A 134 -0.05 -6.67 -6.82
C VAL A 134 -1.51 -7.04 -6.61
N ALA A 135 -1.81 -8.29 -6.23
CA ALA A 135 -3.18 -8.73 -6.00
C ALA A 135 -3.82 -8.03 -4.79
N VAL A 136 -3.12 -7.92 -3.65
CA VAL A 136 -3.61 -7.20 -2.45
C VAL A 136 -3.91 -5.74 -2.78
N THR A 137 -2.95 -5.04 -3.38
CA THR A 137 -3.08 -3.61 -3.67
C THR A 137 -4.08 -3.33 -4.79
N ALA A 138 -4.24 -4.25 -5.76
CA ALA A 138 -5.33 -4.20 -6.72
C ALA A 138 -6.69 -4.27 -6.03
N GLY A 139 -6.93 -5.27 -5.17
CA GLY A 139 -8.18 -5.39 -4.42
C GLY A 139 -8.50 -4.15 -3.58
N GLN A 140 -7.49 -3.61 -2.89
CA GLN A 140 -7.62 -2.37 -2.13
C GLN A 140 -8.01 -1.17 -3.00
N SER A 141 -7.45 -1.05 -4.20
CA SER A 141 -7.74 0.05 -5.12
C SER A 141 -9.13 -0.03 -5.77
N ILE A 142 -9.58 -1.23 -6.15
CA ILE A 142 -10.94 -1.47 -6.66
C ILE A 142 -11.94 -0.94 -5.64
N ARG A 143 -11.75 -1.35 -4.38
CA ARG A 143 -12.59 -0.95 -3.27
C ARG A 143 -12.53 0.56 -3.02
N ALA A 144 -11.33 1.13 -2.92
CA ALA A 144 -11.15 2.56 -2.69
C ALA A 144 -11.77 3.44 -3.79
N GLY A 145 -11.73 2.97 -5.05
CA GLY A 145 -12.32 3.67 -6.18
C GLY A 145 -13.84 3.58 -6.26
N LEU A 146 -14.40 2.43 -5.90
CA LEU A 146 -15.83 2.15 -6.07
C LEU A 146 -16.67 2.48 -4.82
N ILE A 147 -16.06 2.64 -3.64
CA ILE A 147 -16.81 2.86 -2.38
C ILE A 147 -17.71 4.09 -2.41
N VAL A 148 -17.28 5.18 -3.04
CA VAL A 148 -18.10 6.40 -3.16
C VAL A 148 -19.30 6.14 -4.07
N PHE A 149 -19.10 5.52 -5.23
CA PHE A 149 -20.18 5.14 -6.13
C PHE A 149 -21.15 4.15 -5.47
N PHE A 150 -20.63 3.20 -4.71
CA PHE A 150 -21.46 2.25 -3.97
C PHE A 150 -22.29 2.96 -2.88
N ALA A 151 -21.70 3.85 -2.09
CA ALA A 151 -22.42 4.59 -1.07
C ALA A 151 -23.46 5.57 -1.65
N VAL A 152 -23.11 6.30 -2.71
CA VAL A 152 -23.98 7.31 -3.32
C VAL A 152 -25.03 6.68 -4.22
N ASN A 153 -24.61 5.88 -5.20
CA ASN A 153 -25.49 5.40 -6.27
C ASN A 153 -26.21 4.09 -5.92
N TYR A 154 -25.54 3.13 -5.25
CA TYR A 154 -26.19 1.87 -4.87
C TYR A 154 -27.00 2.01 -3.57
N MET A 155 -26.37 2.53 -2.51
CA MET A 155 -27.01 2.63 -1.18
C MET A 155 -27.93 3.84 -1.03
N GLY A 156 -27.78 4.87 -1.87
CA GLY A 156 -28.54 6.12 -1.74
C GLY A 156 -28.13 6.97 -0.53
N LEU A 157 -26.89 6.86 -0.07
CA LEU A 157 -26.36 7.49 1.15
C LEU A 157 -25.20 8.46 0.87
N PRO A 158 -25.43 9.56 0.13
CA PRO A 158 -24.37 10.52 -0.23
C PRO A 158 -23.68 11.13 0.98
N ALA A 159 -24.40 11.38 2.08
CA ALA A 159 -23.85 11.94 3.31
C ALA A 159 -22.85 11.00 4.01
N TRP A 160 -22.93 9.68 3.76
CA TRP A 160 -22.07 8.68 4.40
C TRP A 160 -20.85 8.29 3.56
N ALA A 161 -20.77 8.67 2.28
CA ALA A 161 -19.69 8.24 1.39
C ALA A 161 -18.29 8.58 1.93
N SER A 162 -18.08 9.84 2.33
CA SER A 162 -16.81 10.29 2.94
C SER A 162 -16.61 9.69 4.34
N GLY A 163 -17.70 9.53 5.11
CA GLY A 163 -17.64 8.97 6.46
C GLY A 163 -17.22 7.50 6.48
N LEU A 164 -17.70 6.69 5.54
CA LEU A 164 -17.32 5.29 5.37
C LEU A 164 -15.83 5.18 4.99
N TYR A 165 -15.38 6.03 4.08
CA TYR A 165 -13.97 6.11 3.73
C TYR A 165 -13.11 6.46 4.95
N LEU A 166 -13.51 7.48 5.71
CA LEU A 166 -12.82 7.91 6.93
C LEU A 166 -12.76 6.81 8.00
N LEU A 167 -13.88 6.14 8.27
CA LEU A 167 -13.95 5.03 9.23
C LEU A 167 -12.93 3.95 8.88
N GLN A 168 -12.91 3.54 7.62
CA GLN A 168 -11.97 2.54 7.16
C GLN A 168 -10.50 2.95 7.39
N PHE A 169 -10.15 4.22 7.15
CA PHE A 169 -8.79 4.71 7.44
C PHE A 169 -8.47 4.73 8.93
N ILE A 170 -9.39 5.20 9.77
CA ILE A 170 -9.19 5.23 11.24
C ILE A 170 -8.89 3.83 11.76
N PHE A 171 -9.71 2.85 11.38
CA PHE A 171 -9.52 1.47 11.80
C PHE A 171 -8.34 0.79 11.09
N GLY A 172 -7.98 1.25 9.88
CA GLY A 172 -6.76 0.87 9.16
C GLY A 172 -5.48 1.23 9.92
N VAL A 173 -5.43 2.40 10.55
CA VAL A 173 -4.29 2.80 11.39
C VAL A 173 -4.19 1.91 12.63
N LEU A 174 -5.33 1.58 13.25
CA LEU A 174 -5.37 0.69 14.42
C LEU A 174 -5.00 -0.76 14.08
N ALA A 175 -5.16 -1.17 12.81
CA ALA A 175 -4.82 -2.51 12.34
C ALA A 175 -3.32 -2.83 12.50
N GLY A 176 -2.43 -1.86 12.27
CA GLY A 176 -0.98 -2.08 12.26
C GLY A 176 -0.44 -2.78 13.51
N PRO A 177 -0.64 -2.21 14.72
CA PRO A 177 -0.21 -2.84 15.97
C PRO A 177 -0.87 -4.20 16.25
N ILE A 178 -2.14 -4.37 15.85
CA ILE A 178 -2.88 -5.63 16.03
C ILE A 178 -2.22 -6.73 15.20
N TRP A 179 -2.02 -6.49 13.90
CA TRP A 179 -1.41 -7.46 12.99
C TRP A 179 0.07 -7.69 13.25
N LEU A 180 0.79 -6.71 13.79
CA LEU A 180 2.16 -6.93 14.27
C LEU A 180 2.20 -7.95 15.41
N ARG A 181 1.30 -7.82 16.41
CA ARG A 181 1.21 -8.77 17.54
C ARG A 181 0.80 -10.18 17.08
N ILE A 182 -0.11 -10.27 16.12
CA ILE A 182 -0.50 -11.54 15.49
C ILE A 182 0.71 -12.13 14.74
N GLY A 183 1.42 -11.29 13.99
CA GLY A 183 2.67 -11.61 13.28
C GLY A 183 3.72 -12.26 14.16
N TYR A 184 3.90 -11.77 15.40
CA TYR A 184 4.84 -12.37 16.34
C TYR A 184 4.44 -13.76 16.86
N ARG A 185 3.15 -14.12 16.78
CA ARG A 185 2.66 -15.42 17.27
C ARG A 185 2.51 -16.47 16.16
N LEU A 186 2.03 -16.06 14.99
CA LEU A 186 1.75 -16.96 13.87
C LEU A 186 2.89 -16.97 12.82
N GLY A 187 3.83 -16.03 12.93
CA GLY A 187 4.82 -15.78 11.89
C GLY A 187 4.22 -15.05 10.68
N LYS A 188 5.11 -14.50 9.84
CA LYS A 188 4.74 -13.61 8.73
C LYS A 188 3.83 -14.28 7.70
N ARG A 189 4.19 -15.50 7.28
CA ARG A 189 3.45 -16.28 6.26
C ARG A 189 1.99 -16.54 6.66
N GLN A 190 1.77 -17.13 7.84
CA GLN A 190 0.42 -17.47 8.29
C GLN A 190 -0.40 -16.21 8.56
N THR A 191 0.22 -15.17 9.12
CA THR A 191 -0.43 -13.89 9.37
C THR A 191 -0.91 -13.23 8.08
N ALA A 192 -0.09 -13.26 7.02
CA ALA A 192 -0.49 -12.77 5.71
C ALA A 192 -1.69 -13.56 5.18
N ILE A 193 -1.63 -14.90 5.17
CA ILE A 193 -2.72 -15.74 4.66
C ILE A 193 -4.03 -15.50 5.41
N VAL A 194 -3.99 -15.49 6.76
CA VAL A 194 -5.19 -15.26 7.58
C VAL A 194 -5.76 -13.85 7.33
N GLY A 195 -4.89 -12.86 7.19
CA GLY A 195 -5.27 -11.49 6.84
C GLY A 195 -5.99 -11.38 5.51
N GLU A 196 -5.42 -12.00 4.47
CA GLU A 196 -6.00 -12.01 3.13
C GLU A 196 -7.33 -12.79 3.07
N LEU A 197 -7.43 -13.93 3.74
CA LEU A 197 -8.69 -14.67 3.82
C LEU A 197 -9.77 -13.90 4.59
N ALA A 198 -9.39 -13.19 5.66
CA ALA A 198 -10.31 -12.34 6.39
C ALA A 198 -10.82 -11.19 5.49
N GLN A 199 -9.92 -10.52 4.76
CA GLN A 199 -10.31 -9.52 3.76
C GLN A 199 -11.26 -10.11 2.71
N ALA A 200 -10.96 -11.29 2.17
CA ALA A 200 -11.84 -11.95 1.21
C ALA A 200 -13.23 -12.21 1.78
N ALA A 201 -13.32 -12.78 2.99
CA ALA A 201 -14.59 -13.07 3.65
C ALA A 201 -15.41 -11.79 3.91
N ILE A 202 -14.76 -10.72 4.38
CA ILE A 202 -15.43 -9.43 4.61
C ILE A 202 -15.97 -8.84 3.30
N ASN A 203 -15.19 -8.92 2.21
CA ASN A 203 -15.61 -8.43 0.90
C ASN A 203 -16.74 -9.28 0.29
N ILE A 204 -16.73 -10.61 0.47
CA ILE A 204 -17.88 -11.46 0.11
C ILE A 204 -19.12 -11.06 0.94
N GLY A 205 -18.94 -10.70 2.21
CA GLY A 205 -19.98 -10.17 3.07
C GLY A 205 -20.72 -8.96 2.49
N LEU A 206 -20.04 -8.12 1.70
CA LEU A 206 -20.65 -6.95 1.05
C LEU A 206 -21.73 -7.32 0.01
N VAL A 207 -21.74 -8.57 -0.49
CA VAL A 207 -22.82 -9.05 -1.38
C VAL A 207 -24.17 -9.07 -0.66
N PHE A 208 -24.17 -9.23 0.66
CA PHE A 208 -25.38 -9.24 1.48
C PHE A 208 -25.78 -7.83 1.98
N VAL A 209 -25.08 -6.79 1.56
CA VAL A 209 -25.47 -5.40 1.85
C VAL A 209 -26.47 -4.92 0.81
N PHE A 210 -27.62 -4.45 1.30
CA PHE A 210 -28.71 -3.89 0.51
C PHE A 210 -29.06 -2.48 1.00
N PRO A 211 -29.71 -1.64 0.17
CA PRO A 211 -30.20 -0.33 0.59
C PRO A 211 -31.03 -0.41 1.88
N GLY A 212 -30.76 0.49 2.82
CA GLY A 212 -31.35 0.48 4.17
C GLY A 212 -30.52 -0.25 5.24
N MET A 213 -29.52 -1.06 4.86
CA MET A 213 -28.66 -1.81 5.80
C MET A 213 -27.38 -1.06 6.20
N LEU A 214 -27.50 0.21 6.62
CA LEU A 214 -26.33 1.04 6.98
C LEU A 214 -25.49 0.42 8.11
N GLY A 215 -26.13 -0.20 9.13
CA GLY A 215 -25.42 -0.82 10.24
C GLY A 215 -24.46 -1.93 9.80
N LEU A 216 -24.91 -2.80 8.89
CA LEU A 216 -24.07 -3.87 8.32
C LEU A 216 -22.93 -3.28 7.48
N MET A 217 -23.21 -2.25 6.68
CA MET A 217 -22.19 -1.56 5.88
C MET A 217 -21.10 -0.96 6.77
N ILE A 218 -21.46 -0.30 7.86
CA ILE A 218 -20.51 0.26 8.83
C ILE A 218 -19.70 -0.86 9.47
N ALA A 219 -20.34 -1.93 9.95
CA ALA A 219 -19.64 -3.06 10.59
C ALA A 219 -18.61 -3.70 9.65
N LEU A 220 -18.97 -3.94 8.39
CA LEU A 220 -18.06 -4.48 7.39
C LEU A 220 -16.94 -3.48 7.06
N THR A 221 -17.23 -2.18 6.95
CA THR A 221 -16.23 -1.14 6.69
C THR A 221 -15.19 -1.04 7.83
N VAL A 222 -15.65 -1.13 9.07
CA VAL A 222 -14.77 -1.18 10.27
C VAL A 222 -13.91 -2.45 10.24
N ALA A 223 -14.52 -3.60 9.95
CA ALA A 223 -13.80 -4.87 9.84
C ALA A 223 -12.74 -4.84 8.70
N GLN A 224 -13.05 -4.20 7.57
CA GLN A 224 -12.10 -3.97 6.48
C GLN A 224 -10.92 -3.13 6.92
N GLY A 225 -11.18 -2.01 7.63
CA GLY A 225 -10.12 -1.17 8.19
C GLY A 225 -9.21 -1.99 9.11
N LEU A 226 -9.79 -2.71 10.08
CA LEU A 226 -9.05 -3.55 11.03
C LEU A 226 -8.23 -4.67 10.37
N THR A 227 -8.57 -5.09 9.15
CA THR A 227 -7.84 -6.14 8.42
C THR A 227 -6.89 -5.59 7.36
N GLN A 228 -6.89 -4.28 7.09
CA GLN A 228 -6.12 -3.66 5.99
C GLN A 228 -4.61 -3.73 6.19
N GLY A 229 -4.14 -3.72 7.44
CA GLY A 229 -2.71 -3.75 7.78
C GLY A 229 -2.05 -5.13 7.76
N SER A 230 -2.81 -6.20 7.49
CA SER A 230 -2.35 -7.58 7.58
C SER A 230 -1.35 -7.96 6.48
N GLY A 231 -1.79 -8.01 5.23
CA GLY A 231 -0.97 -8.42 4.09
C GLY A 231 0.18 -7.50 3.77
N ASN A 232 -0.10 -6.21 3.60
CA ASN A 232 0.90 -5.22 3.17
C ASN A 232 2.13 -5.18 4.10
N LEU A 233 1.91 -5.30 5.42
CA LEU A 233 2.98 -5.34 6.40
C LEU A 233 3.81 -6.64 6.29
N MET A 234 3.13 -7.79 6.22
CA MET A 234 3.79 -9.08 6.18
C MET A 234 4.54 -9.31 4.86
N LEU A 235 3.93 -8.97 3.71
CA LEU A 235 4.57 -9.09 2.39
C LEU A 235 5.82 -8.22 2.30
N ARG A 236 5.76 -6.97 2.79
CA ARG A 236 6.94 -6.10 2.83
C ARG A 236 8.05 -6.69 3.71
N ALA A 237 7.71 -7.28 4.85
CA ALA A 237 8.67 -7.96 5.71
C ALA A 237 9.25 -9.24 5.07
N MET A 238 8.47 -9.96 4.27
CA MET A 238 8.92 -11.15 3.53
C MET A 238 9.90 -10.81 2.40
N VAL A 239 9.85 -9.61 1.82
CA VAL A 239 10.86 -9.17 0.84
C VAL A 239 12.26 -9.15 1.46
N GLY A 240 12.39 -8.71 2.71
CA GLY A 240 13.64 -8.79 3.46
C GLY A 240 14.12 -10.23 3.62
N ASP A 241 13.22 -11.14 3.99
CA ASP A 241 13.54 -12.56 4.18
C ASP A 241 14.00 -13.22 2.87
N VAL A 242 13.38 -12.85 1.75
CA VAL A 242 13.77 -13.30 0.41
C VAL A 242 15.13 -12.72 0.00
N ALA A 243 15.41 -11.46 0.33
CA ALA A 243 16.71 -10.85 0.07
C ALA A 243 17.84 -11.54 0.87
N ASP A 244 17.60 -11.86 2.14
CA ASP A 244 18.55 -12.62 2.98
C ASP A 244 18.79 -14.03 2.41
N ALA A 245 17.72 -14.73 2.04
CA ALA A 245 17.82 -16.05 1.42
C ALA A 245 18.55 -16.01 0.06
N HIS A 246 18.36 -14.93 -0.72
CA HIS A 246 19.07 -14.71 -1.98
C HIS A 246 20.55 -14.42 -1.75
N ARG A 247 20.88 -13.60 -0.75
CA ARG A 247 22.25 -13.31 -0.35
C ARG A 247 22.97 -14.59 0.04
N LEU A 248 22.37 -15.42 0.89
CA LEU A 248 22.97 -16.69 1.32
C LEU A 248 23.26 -17.63 0.13
N LYS A 249 22.38 -17.66 -0.88
CA LYS A 249 22.56 -18.51 -2.06
C LYS A 249 23.58 -17.97 -3.07
N THR A 250 23.71 -16.65 -3.18
CA THR A 250 24.45 -16.01 -4.29
C THR A 250 25.70 -15.25 -3.83
N GLY A 251 25.86 -15.01 -2.54
CA GLY A 251 26.88 -14.13 -1.96
C GLY A 251 26.68 -12.63 -2.23
N HIS A 252 25.65 -12.25 -3.00
CA HIS A 252 25.44 -10.86 -3.42
C HIS A 252 24.36 -10.18 -2.58
N GLU A 253 24.70 -9.05 -1.95
CA GLU A 253 23.74 -8.23 -1.23
C GLU A 253 22.90 -7.38 -2.20
N ARG A 254 21.60 -7.68 -2.30
CA ARG A 254 20.66 -7.08 -3.27
C ARG A 254 19.37 -6.54 -2.64
N THR A 255 19.39 -6.30 -1.33
CA THR A 255 18.22 -5.86 -0.55
C THR A 255 17.58 -4.61 -1.15
N GLY A 256 18.39 -3.58 -1.49
CA GLY A 256 17.88 -2.36 -2.12
C GLY A 256 17.17 -2.59 -3.46
N LEU A 257 17.67 -3.52 -4.28
CA LEU A 257 17.03 -3.89 -5.54
C LEU A 257 15.66 -4.55 -5.29
N PHE A 258 15.58 -5.48 -4.34
CA PHE A 258 14.34 -6.22 -4.07
C PHE A 258 13.25 -5.28 -3.54
N TYR A 259 13.58 -4.37 -2.63
CA TYR A 259 12.65 -3.33 -2.17
C TYR A 259 12.27 -2.34 -3.28
N SER A 260 13.19 -2.02 -4.19
CA SER A 260 12.88 -1.15 -5.34
C SER A 260 11.83 -1.79 -6.25
N VAL A 261 11.97 -3.08 -6.56
CA VAL A 261 11.00 -3.81 -7.38
C VAL A 261 9.67 -4.00 -6.65
N PHE A 262 9.71 -4.23 -5.34
CA PHE A 262 8.50 -4.25 -4.51
C PHE A 262 7.75 -2.92 -4.53
N SER A 263 8.45 -1.78 -4.58
CA SER A 263 7.77 -0.49 -4.76
C SER A 263 7.08 -0.35 -6.12
N LEU A 264 7.54 -1.06 -7.15
CA LEU A 264 6.89 -1.10 -8.46
C LEU A 264 5.64 -1.97 -8.43
N SER A 265 5.67 -3.12 -7.74
CA SER A 265 4.47 -3.97 -7.56
C SER A 265 3.37 -3.20 -6.83
N ALA A 266 3.73 -2.44 -5.80
CA ALA A 266 2.80 -1.63 -5.02
C ALA A 266 2.13 -0.50 -5.83
N LYS A 267 2.68 -0.14 -6.99
CA LYS A 267 2.07 0.81 -7.94
C LYS A 267 1.31 0.12 -9.06
N LEU A 268 1.80 -1.02 -9.52
CA LEU A 268 1.17 -1.81 -10.56
C LEU A 268 -0.19 -2.36 -10.09
N GLY A 269 -0.29 -2.84 -8.86
CA GLY A 269 -1.54 -3.36 -8.32
C GLY A 269 -2.67 -2.34 -8.35
N PRO A 270 -2.52 -1.13 -7.76
CA PRO A 270 -3.55 -0.11 -7.83
C PRO A 270 -3.90 0.31 -9.24
N ALA A 271 -2.90 0.43 -10.14
CA ALA A 271 -3.13 0.76 -11.54
C ALA A 271 -3.99 -0.29 -12.25
N LEU A 272 -3.73 -1.59 -12.02
CA LEU A 272 -4.53 -2.68 -12.55
C LEU A 272 -5.91 -2.74 -11.91
N GLY A 273 -6.01 -2.61 -10.58
CA GLY A 273 -7.27 -2.73 -9.87
C GLY A 273 -8.26 -1.65 -10.29
N ILE A 274 -7.90 -0.37 -10.12
CA ILE A 274 -8.79 0.74 -10.53
C ILE A 274 -8.97 0.79 -12.04
N GLY A 275 -7.88 0.53 -12.80
CA GLY A 275 -7.86 0.61 -14.24
C GLY A 275 -8.70 -0.46 -14.92
N LEU A 276 -8.96 -1.59 -14.25
CA LEU A 276 -9.89 -2.61 -14.72
C LEU A 276 -11.30 -2.41 -14.17
N ALA A 277 -11.45 -2.03 -12.89
CA ALA A 277 -12.75 -1.96 -12.24
C ALA A 277 -13.67 -0.85 -12.79
N LEU A 278 -13.14 0.37 -13.03
CA LEU A 278 -13.98 1.46 -13.54
C LEU A 278 -14.47 1.18 -14.97
N PRO A 279 -13.61 0.78 -15.93
CA PRO A 279 -14.08 0.38 -17.26
C PRO A 279 -15.03 -0.82 -17.23
N LEU A 280 -14.80 -1.80 -16.35
CA LEU A 280 -15.70 -2.95 -16.20
C LEU A 280 -17.11 -2.52 -15.81
N VAL A 281 -17.24 -1.66 -14.80
CA VAL A 281 -18.55 -1.17 -14.33
C VAL A 281 -19.20 -0.25 -15.37
N ALA A 282 -18.42 0.58 -16.07
CA ALA A 282 -18.90 1.38 -17.19
C ALA A 282 -19.39 0.51 -18.37
N TRP A 283 -18.71 -0.60 -18.66
CA TRP A 283 -19.13 -1.55 -19.69
C TRP A 283 -20.48 -2.21 -19.37
N PHE A 284 -20.78 -2.42 -18.09
CA PHE A 284 -22.12 -2.83 -17.62
C PHE A 284 -23.15 -1.69 -17.58
N GLY A 285 -22.84 -0.50 -18.10
CA GLY A 285 -23.77 0.61 -18.25
C GLY A 285 -23.98 1.43 -16.98
N PHE A 286 -23.02 1.40 -16.04
CA PHE A 286 -23.04 2.31 -14.90
C PHE A 286 -22.55 3.70 -15.33
N ASP A 287 -23.42 4.70 -15.16
CA ASP A 287 -23.08 6.10 -15.29
C ASP A 287 -23.41 6.81 -13.98
N PRO A 288 -22.43 7.41 -13.28
CA PRO A 288 -22.67 8.13 -12.04
C PRO A 288 -23.42 9.46 -12.22
N LYS A 289 -23.52 9.98 -13.46
CA LYS A 289 -24.14 11.27 -13.79
C LYS A 289 -25.49 11.14 -14.50
N ALA A 290 -25.82 9.95 -15.01
CA ALA A 290 -27.05 9.70 -15.73
C ALA A 290 -27.91 8.63 -15.04
N ALA A 291 -29.13 8.43 -15.55
CA ALA A 291 -29.95 7.30 -15.14
C ALA A 291 -29.21 6.00 -15.47
N SER A 292 -28.91 5.23 -14.43
CA SER A 292 -28.22 3.95 -14.55
C SER A 292 -29.07 2.93 -15.31
N ALA A 293 -28.47 2.21 -16.27
CA ALA A 293 -29.15 1.16 -17.00
C ALA A 293 -29.68 0.04 -16.07
N PRO A 294 -30.73 -0.72 -16.45
CA PRO A 294 -31.21 -1.85 -15.66
C PRO A 294 -30.07 -2.83 -15.36
N GLY A 295 -29.86 -3.14 -14.08
CA GLY A 295 -28.81 -4.07 -13.62
C GLY A 295 -27.41 -3.46 -13.46
N SER A 296 -27.15 -2.21 -13.87
CA SER A 296 -25.81 -1.62 -13.74
C SER A 296 -25.41 -1.33 -12.29
N LEU A 297 -26.38 -1.06 -11.43
CA LEU A 297 -26.18 -0.93 -9.98
C LEU A 297 -25.79 -2.26 -9.32
N GLU A 298 -26.34 -3.38 -9.81
CA GLU A 298 -25.92 -4.71 -9.34
C GLU A 298 -24.51 -5.05 -9.84
N ALA A 299 -24.17 -4.70 -11.09
CA ALA A 299 -22.81 -4.84 -11.59
C ALA A 299 -21.79 -4.03 -10.76
N LEU A 300 -22.15 -2.80 -10.37
CA LEU A 300 -21.36 -1.99 -9.44
C LEU A 300 -21.17 -2.72 -8.10
N LYS A 301 -22.26 -3.22 -7.50
CA LYS A 301 -22.22 -3.96 -6.23
C LYS A 301 -21.33 -5.19 -6.32
N TYR A 302 -21.50 -6.04 -7.33
CA TYR A 302 -20.71 -7.26 -7.46
C TYR A 302 -19.25 -6.96 -7.76
N THR A 303 -18.95 -5.93 -8.56
CA THR A 303 -17.56 -5.53 -8.79
C THR A 303 -16.91 -4.98 -7.51
N PHE A 304 -17.64 -4.17 -6.75
CA PHE A 304 -17.20 -3.62 -5.47
C PHE A 304 -16.96 -4.70 -4.41
N ALA A 305 -17.81 -5.73 -4.35
CA ALA A 305 -17.72 -6.81 -3.37
C ALA A 305 -16.79 -7.95 -3.81
N LEU A 306 -17.03 -8.54 -4.99
CA LEU A 306 -16.32 -9.75 -5.43
C LEU A 306 -14.96 -9.45 -6.06
N GLY A 307 -14.77 -8.27 -6.67
CA GLY A 307 -13.48 -7.87 -7.25
C GLY A 307 -12.34 -7.90 -6.24
N PRO A 308 -12.44 -7.17 -5.12
CA PRO A 308 -11.46 -7.24 -4.04
C PRO A 308 -11.38 -8.63 -3.41
N ALA A 309 -12.51 -9.31 -3.20
CA ALA A 309 -12.50 -10.66 -2.61
C ALA A 309 -11.66 -11.64 -3.42
N LEU A 310 -11.84 -11.67 -4.74
CA LEU A 310 -11.06 -12.51 -5.64
C LEU A 310 -9.57 -12.17 -5.58
N ALA A 311 -9.24 -10.88 -5.59
CA ALA A 311 -7.85 -10.43 -5.52
C ALA A 311 -7.16 -10.87 -4.21
N HIS A 312 -7.85 -10.77 -3.08
CA HIS A 312 -7.35 -11.25 -1.78
C HIS A 312 -7.22 -12.78 -1.71
N VAL A 313 -8.15 -13.54 -2.32
CA VAL A 313 -8.01 -15.01 -2.43
C VAL A 313 -6.80 -15.38 -3.28
N ILE A 314 -6.57 -14.69 -4.40
CA ILE A 314 -5.39 -14.90 -5.24
C ILE A 314 -4.11 -14.59 -4.46
N ALA A 315 -4.07 -13.48 -3.72
CA ALA A 315 -2.94 -13.13 -2.87
C ALA A 315 -2.62 -14.24 -1.86
N ALA A 316 -3.63 -14.72 -1.12
CA ALA A 316 -3.47 -15.82 -0.17
C ALA A 316 -2.96 -17.11 -0.84
N ALA A 317 -3.49 -17.44 -2.03
CA ALA A 317 -3.08 -18.64 -2.78
C ALA A 317 -1.61 -18.59 -3.23
N LEU A 318 -1.12 -17.42 -3.65
CA LEU A 318 0.27 -17.24 -4.12
C LEU A 318 1.32 -17.46 -3.02
N ILE A 319 0.95 -17.18 -1.77
CA ILE A 319 1.84 -17.33 -0.59
C ILE A 319 1.50 -18.55 0.28
N TRP A 320 0.48 -19.35 -0.08
CA TRP A 320 0.01 -20.47 0.72
C TRP A 320 1.12 -21.48 1.02
N HIS A 321 1.84 -21.88 -0.03
CA HIS A 321 2.97 -22.80 0.03
C HIS A 321 4.30 -22.05 -0.04
N PHE A 322 4.39 -20.88 0.62
CA PHE A 322 5.63 -20.13 0.68
C PHE A 322 6.67 -20.88 1.54
N PRO A 323 7.86 -21.22 0.99
CA PRO A 323 8.79 -22.14 1.63
C PRO A 323 9.65 -21.49 2.73
N LEU A 324 9.75 -20.15 2.77
CA LEU A 324 10.41 -19.44 3.86
C LEU A 324 9.40 -19.18 4.99
N ASP A 325 9.17 -20.19 5.81
CA ASP A 325 8.53 -19.97 7.11
C ASP A 325 9.53 -19.54 8.18
N GLU A 326 9.04 -19.35 9.41
CA GLU A 326 9.86 -18.84 10.49
C GLU A 326 11.06 -19.75 10.83
N ALA A 327 10.89 -21.06 10.75
CA ALA A 327 11.98 -22.01 11.00
C ALA A 327 13.02 -21.93 9.88
N ALA A 328 12.58 -21.93 8.62
CA ALA A 328 13.48 -21.78 7.47
C ALA A 328 14.22 -20.43 7.49
N TYR A 329 13.55 -19.34 7.88
CA TYR A 329 14.18 -18.03 8.00
C TYR A 329 15.24 -17.98 9.12
N ARG A 330 14.96 -18.58 10.28
CA ARG A 330 15.94 -18.66 11.37
C ARG A 330 17.21 -19.40 10.94
N GLU A 331 17.08 -20.43 10.10
CA GLU A 331 18.24 -21.15 9.56
C GLU A 331 19.06 -20.28 8.61
N VAL A 332 18.39 -19.57 7.68
CA VAL A 332 19.05 -18.60 6.79
C VAL A 332 19.80 -17.55 7.62
N ARG A 333 19.17 -17.03 8.67
CA ARG A 333 19.77 -16.01 9.53
C ARG A 333 21.00 -16.52 10.28
N ARG A 334 20.92 -17.72 10.86
CA ARG A 334 22.06 -18.37 11.53
C ARG A 334 23.25 -18.56 10.58
N ALA A 335 23.00 -18.99 9.34
CA ALA A 335 24.06 -19.17 8.36
C ALA A 335 24.76 -17.85 7.99
N LEU A 336 23.99 -16.76 7.81
CA LEU A 336 24.53 -15.43 7.54
C LEU A 336 25.32 -14.84 8.73
N ASP A 337 24.84 -15.07 9.95
CA ASP A 337 25.54 -14.61 11.17
C ASP A 337 26.86 -15.39 11.36
N ALA A 338 26.89 -16.69 10.99
CA ALA A 338 28.09 -17.51 11.01
C ALA A 338 29.17 -17.00 10.02
N GLU A 339 28.78 -16.56 8.82
CA GLU A 339 29.69 -15.91 7.85
C GLU A 339 30.31 -14.63 8.40
N HIS A 340 29.55 -13.80 9.12
CA HIS A 340 30.05 -12.57 9.74
C HIS A 340 31.01 -12.82 10.92
N SER A 341 30.79 -13.91 11.66
CA SER A 341 31.62 -14.27 12.82
C SER A 341 32.90 -15.02 12.47
N SER A 342 33.03 -15.52 11.23
CA SER A 342 34.27 -16.07 10.70
C SER A 342 35.14 -14.91 10.25
N PRO A 343 36.23 -14.53 10.97
CA PRO A 343 37.07 -13.45 10.53
C PRO A 343 37.60 -13.82 9.15
N THR A 344 37.37 -12.95 8.17
CA THR A 344 37.98 -13.01 6.86
C THR A 344 39.46 -13.30 7.07
N ALA A 345 39.88 -14.52 6.73
CA ALA A 345 41.28 -14.83 6.57
C ALA A 345 41.74 -14.01 5.37
N THR A 346 42.12 -12.75 5.63
CA THR A 346 42.77 -11.88 4.69
C THR A 346 44.05 -12.60 4.30
N THR A 347 44.00 -13.29 3.17
CA THR A 347 45.16 -13.74 2.43
C THR A 347 46.04 -12.52 2.18
N ALA A 348 47.21 -12.55 2.80
CA ALA A 348 48.31 -11.60 2.61
C ALA A 348 48.90 -11.68 1.20
#